data_AF-A0A2P6G031-F1
#
_entry.id   AF-A0A2P6G031-F1
#
_cell.length_a   1.000
_cell.length_b   1.000
_cell.length_c   1.000
_cell.angle_alpha   90.00
_cell.angle_beta   90.00
_cell.angle_gamma   90.00
#
_symmetry.space_group_name_H-M   'P 1'
#
loop_
_entity.id
_entity.type
_entity.pdbx_description
1 polymer ?
#
loop_
_entity_poly.entity_id
_entity_poly.type
_entity_poly.pdbx_seq_one_letter_code
_entity_poly.pdbx_strand_id
1 'polypeptide(L)'
;MTIAPASEFAQTSIAAPGIVGVDWEERVDYARLRDYRLARARQALEASDLGGLLVFESSNIRYLTATHIGTWGYNKTERWALLTRTGEPWIWDFGSAAKNHRLYSPWLKPEQSNGGNNGLQGAIAPTSGLPQGTA
;
A
#
# COMPACT_ATOMS: atom_id res chain seq x y z
N MET A 1 9.25 -58.19 2.65
CA MET A 1 9.27 -56.78 2.21
C MET A 1 8.50 -55.98 3.24
N THR A 2 9.19 -55.25 4.11
CA THR A 2 8.59 -54.56 5.26
C THR A 2 8.16 -53.17 4.81
N ILE A 3 6.86 -52.88 4.88
CA ILE A 3 6.30 -51.57 4.52
C ILE A 3 6.65 -50.61 5.67
N ALA A 4 7.35 -49.51 5.36
CA ALA A 4 7.64 -48.46 6.34
C ALA A 4 6.31 -47.84 6.83
N PRO A 5 6.14 -47.61 8.13
CA PRO A 5 4.92 -46.99 8.65
C PRO A 5 4.78 -45.58 8.08
N ALA A 6 3.58 -45.24 7.60
CA ALA A 6 3.25 -43.88 7.21
C ALA A 6 3.40 -42.95 8.41
N SER A 7 3.96 -41.76 8.23
CA SER A 7 4.10 -40.78 9.32
C SER A 7 2.72 -40.40 9.86
N GLU A 8 2.59 -40.38 11.18
CA GLU A 8 1.35 -40.07 11.90
C GLU A 8 0.77 -38.69 11.52
N PHE A 9 1.63 -37.76 11.09
CA PHE A 9 1.26 -36.44 10.64
C PHE A 9 1.70 -36.20 9.19
N ALA A 10 0.91 -35.40 8.46
CA ALA A 10 1.26 -34.95 7.13
C ALA A 10 2.50 -34.04 7.19
N GLN A 11 3.64 -34.53 6.69
CA GLN A 11 4.81 -33.70 6.43
C GLN A 11 4.65 -33.03 5.07
N THR A 12 4.55 -31.69 5.07
CA THR A 12 4.59 -30.93 3.81
C THR A 12 6.03 -30.79 3.33
N SER A 13 6.26 -30.99 2.03
CA SER A 13 7.54 -30.74 1.37
C SER A 13 7.78 -29.25 1.08
N ILE A 14 6.84 -28.38 1.46
CA ILE A 14 6.90 -26.94 1.24
C ILE A 14 7.80 -26.31 2.30
N ALA A 15 8.90 -25.71 1.85
CA ALA A 15 9.75 -24.89 2.72
C ALA A 15 8.91 -23.78 3.37
N ALA A 16 8.98 -23.66 4.69
CA ALA A 16 8.33 -22.59 5.46
C ALA A 16 9.40 -21.66 6.08
N PRO A 17 10.11 -20.84 5.27
CA PRO A 17 11.24 -20.03 5.70
C PRO A 17 10.89 -18.87 6.65
N GLY A 18 9.64 -18.78 7.12
CA GLY A 18 9.13 -17.68 7.95
C GLY A 18 8.86 -16.40 7.16
N ILE A 19 8.31 -15.39 7.85
CA ILE A 19 7.86 -14.11 7.23
C ILE A 19 8.85 -12.94 7.40
N VAL A 20 9.96 -13.16 8.10
CA VAL A 20 10.97 -12.13 8.42
C VAL A 20 12.14 -12.16 7.44
N GLY A 21 12.99 -11.13 7.39
CA GLY A 21 14.27 -11.22 6.67
C GLY A 21 15.29 -12.09 7.45
N VAL A 22 16.19 -12.77 6.74
CA VAL A 22 17.40 -13.39 7.31
C VAL A 22 18.61 -12.97 6.48
N ASP A 23 19.81 -13.01 7.05
CA ASP A 23 21.06 -12.52 6.45
C ASP A 23 21.76 -13.52 5.53
N TRP A 24 21.35 -14.79 5.53
CA TRP A 24 21.89 -15.85 4.66
C TRP A 24 21.00 -16.17 3.44
N GLU A 25 19.92 -15.42 3.20
CA GLU A 25 19.04 -15.60 2.04
C GLU A 25 18.75 -14.28 1.35
N GLU A 26 18.83 -14.25 0.02
CA GLU A 26 18.28 -13.14 -0.75
C GLU A 26 16.74 -13.23 -0.74
N ARG A 27 16.10 -12.40 0.09
CA ARG A 27 14.65 -12.25 0.15
C ARG A 27 14.22 -10.98 -0.59
N VAL A 28 13.00 -10.49 -0.32
CA VAL A 28 12.46 -9.32 -1.03
C VAL A 28 13.26 -8.06 -0.70
N ASP A 29 13.94 -7.50 -1.70
CA ASP A 29 14.41 -6.11 -1.66
C ASP A 29 13.22 -5.17 -1.87
N TYR A 30 12.73 -4.61 -0.76
CA TYR A 30 11.60 -3.69 -0.79
C TYR A 30 11.94 -2.35 -1.43
N ALA A 31 13.19 -1.87 -1.38
CA ALA A 31 13.57 -0.62 -2.02
C ALA A 31 13.45 -0.77 -3.53
N ARG A 32 14.12 -1.79 -4.09
CA ARG A 32 14.03 -2.12 -5.51
C ARG A 32 12.60 -2.37 -5.97
N LEU A 33 11.78 -3.06 -5.16
CA LEU A 33 10.38 -3.32 -5.47
C LEU A 33 9.53 -2.03 -5.54
N ARG A 34 9.74 -1.10 -4.61
CA ARG A 34 9.04 0.21 -4.59
C ARG A 34 9.41 1.03 -5.81
N ASP A 35 10.69 1.14 -6.10
CA ASP A 35 11.22 1.92 -7.22
C ASP A 35 10.72 1.36 -8.55
N TYR A 36 10.74 0.04 -8.72
CA TYR A 36 10.21 -0.63 -9.91
C TYR A 36 8.72 -0.31 -10.14
N ARG A 37 7.89 -0.39 -9.09
CA ARG A 37 6.45 -0.13 -9.20
C ARG A 37 6.17 1.33 -9.57
N LEU A 38 6.83 2.27 -8.89
CA LEU A 38 6.66 3.68 -9.16
C LEU A 38 7.15 4.05 -10.56
N ALA A 39 8.31 3.54 -10.98
CA ALA A 39 8.83 3.76 -12.33
C ALA A 39 7.87 3.23 -13.40
N ARG A 40 7.28 2.04 -13.20
CA ARG A 40 6.30 1.49 -14.13
C ARG A 40 5.01 2.31 -14.20
N ALA A 41 4.53 2.80 -13.05
CA ALA A 41 3.36 3.69 -13.03
C ALA A 41 3.64 5.01 -13.76
N ARG A 42 4.85 5.58 -13.60
CA ARG A 42 5.30 6.76 -14.37
C ARG A 42 5.36 6.47 -15.87
N GLN A 43 5.94 5.34 -16.28
CA GLN A 43 5.97 4.95 -17.69
C GLN A 43 4.57 4.82 -18.30
N ALA A 44 3.64 4.20 -17.58
CA ALA A 44 2.25 4.08 -18.03
C ALA A 44 1.56 5.45 -18.13
N LEU A 45 1.82 6.35 -17.17
CA LEU A 45 1.31 7.71 -17.20
C LEU A 45 1.88 8.50 -18.38
N GLU A 46 3.19 8.38 -18.64
CA GLU A 46 3.85 9.05 -19.77
C GLU A 46 3.33 8.58 -21.12
N ALA A 47 3.02 7.29 -21.27
CA ALA A 47 2.44 6.72 -22.48
C ALA A 47 0.93 7.01 -22.67
N SER A 48 0.30 7.71 -21.71
CA SER A 48 -1.11 8.09 -21.77
C SER A 48 -1.27 9.59 -22.06
N ASP A 49 -2.51 10.06 -22.23
CA ASP A 49 -2.84 11.49 -22.31
C ASP A 49 -3.23 12.10 -20.94
N LEU A 50 -3.09 11.34 -19.84
CA LEU A 50 -3.51 11.78 -18.50
C LEU A 50 -2.51 12.76 -17.88
N GLY A 51 -2.99 13.71 -17.07
CA GLY A 51 -2.14 14.61 -16.26
C GLY A 51 -1.65 13.99 -14.94
N GLY A 52 -2.34 12.96 -14.47
CA GLY A 52 -2.02 12.24 -13.23
C GLY A 52 -2.96 11.08 -12.96
N LEU A 53 -2.63 10.29 -11.94
CA LEU A 53 -3.40 9.15 -11.46
C LEU A 53 -3.93 9.47 -10.06
N LEU A 54 -5.24 9.65 -9.93
CA LEU A 54 -5.94 9.69 -8.65
C LEU A 54 -6.55 8.31 -8.40
N VAL A 55 -6.09 7.62 -7.36
CA VAL A 55 -6.49 6.24 -7.06
C VAL A 55 -7.08 6.12 -5.67
N PHE A 56 -8.20 5.41 -5.58
CA PHE A 56 -8.92 5.13 -4.33
C PHE A 56 -8.87 3.66 -3.92
N GLU A 57 -8.58 2.77 -4.86
CA GLU A 57 -8.49 1.34 -4.59
C GLU A 57 -7.18 1.03 -3.84
N SER A 58 -7.27 0.24 -2.76
CA SER A 58 -6.18 0.00 -1.82
C SER A 58 -4.95 -0.66 -2.44
N SER A 59 -5.13 -1.57 -3.40
CA SER A 59 -4.02 -2.20 -4.14
C SER A 59 -3.28 -1.20 -5.04
N ASN A 60 -3.99 -0.27 -5.70
CA ASN A 60 -3.39 0.81 -6.47
C ASN A 60 -2.64 1.80 -5.57
N ILE A 61 -3.21 2.16 -4.42
CA ILE A 61 -2.55 3.01 -3.42
C ILE A 61 -1.28 2.33 -2.91
N ARG A 62 -1.36 1.04 -2.55
CA ARG A 62 -0.20 0.21 -2.18
C ARG A 62 0.84 0.19 -3.30
N TYR A 63 0.41 0.08 -4.55
CA TYR A 63 1.31 0.01 -5.69
C TYR A 63 2.12 1.30 -5.86
N LEU A 64 1.47 2.46 -5.76
CA LEU A 64 2.11 3.77 -5.91
C LEU A 64 2.94 4.20 -4.69
N THR A 65 2.49 3.86 -3.47
CA THR A 65 3.03 4.44 -2.23
C THR A 65 3.74 3.44 -1.33
N ALA A 66 3.60 2.14 -1.60
CA ALA A 66 4.03 1.04 -0.74
C ALA A 66 3.36 0.98 0.65
N THR A 67 2.35 1.80 0.92
CA THR A 67 1.67 1.86 2.22
C THR A 67 0.45 0.94 2.30
N HIS A 68 0.20 0.39 3.49
CA HIS A 68 -0.96 -0.45 3.78
C HIS A 68 -1.34 -0.33 5.25
N ILE A 69 -2.62 -0.15 5.52
CA ILE A 69 -3.15 0.01 6.89
C ILE A 69 -4.00 -1.19 7.36
N GLY A 70 -4.13 -2.21 6.52
CA GLY A 70 -4.96 -3.39 6.77
C GLY A 70 -6.04 -3.59 5.71
N THR A 71 -6.52 -4.82 5.61
CA THR A 71 -7.56 -5.20 4.63
C THR A 71 -8.94 -4.65 4.97
N TRP A 72 -9.17 -4.25 6.22
CA TRP A 72 -10.42 -3.63 6.68
C TRP A 72 -10.77 -2.31 5.96
N GLY A 73 -9.79 -1.68 5.33
CA GLY A 73 -9.94 -0.42 4.60
C GLY A 73 -10.40 -0.56 3.15
N TYR A 74 -10.42 -1.78 2.59
CA TYR A 74 -10.60 -1.96 1.14
C TYR A 74 -11.96 -1.44 0.62
N ASN A 75 -12.97 -1.39 1.47
CA ASN A 75 -14.35 -1.04 1.13
C ASN A 75 -14.84 0.25 1.78
N LYS A 76 -13.94 1.14 2.22
CA LYS A 76 -14.34 2.43 2.81
C LYS A 76 -13.93 3.63 1.98
N THR A 77 -13.06 3.44 0.98
CA THR A 77 -12.55 4.54 0.13
C THR A 77 -11.87 5.65 0.96
N GLU A 78 -11.55 5.41 2.23
CA GLU A 78 -11.06 6.38 3.21
C GLU A 78 -9.74 7.04 2.83
N ARG A 79 -8.98 6.38 1.96
CA ARG A 79 -7.62 6.71 1.59
C ARG A 79 -7.55 6.83 0.08
N TRP A 80 -6.72 7.75 -0.38
CA TRP A 80 -6.45 7.94 -1.80
C TRP A 80 -5.02 8.41 -2.00
N ALA A 81 -4.50 8.15 -3.19
CA ALA A 81 -3.20 8.63 -3.60
C ALA A 81 -3.27 9.36 -4.94
N LEU A 82 -2.40 10.35 -5.11
CA LEU A 82 -2.25 11.10 -6.34
C LEU A 82 -0.81 11.02 -6.81
N LEU A 83 -0.61 10.56 -8.05
CA LEU A 83 0.66 10.68 -8.76
C LEU A 83 0.48 11.61 -9.96
N THR A 84 1.19 12.74 -9.99
CA THR A 84 1.26 13.61 -11.17
C THR A 84 2.43 13.19 -12.07
N ARG A 85 2.47 13.67 -13.32
CA ARG A 85 3.55 13.34 -14.28
C ARG A 85 4.94 13.59 -13.72
N THR A 86 5.14 14.77 -13.14
CA THR A 86 6.46 15.26 -12.74
C THR A 86 6.69 15.22 -11.23
N GLY A 87 5.66 14.92 -10.44
CA GLY A 87 5.72 14.96 -8.98
C GLY A 87 5.96 13.61 -8.33
N GLU A 88 6.06 13.61 -7.00
CA GLU A 88 6.09 12.41 -6.17
C GLU A 88 4.67 12.02 -5.70
N PRO A 89 4.44 10.75 -5.30
CA PRO A 89 3.14 10.31 -4.81
C PRO A 89 2.68 11.09 -3.57
N TRP A 90 1.47 11.63 -3.63
CA TRP A 90 0.72 12.11 -2.48
C TRP A 90 -0.17 11.01 -1.94
N ILE A 91 -0.38 10.99 -0.63
CA ILE A 91 -1.32 10.09 0.03
C ILE A 91 -2.11 10.83 1.10
N TRP A 92 -3.41 10.59 1.11
CA TRP A 92 -4.29 10.95 2.21
C TRP A 92 -4.85 9.68 2.83
N ASP A 93 -4.87 9.65 4.16
CA ASP A 93 -5.29 8.50 4.94
C ASP A 93 -5.89 8.95 6.28
N PHE A 94 -6.30 8.00 7.14
CA PHE A 94 -6.59 8.31 8.54
C PHE A 94 -5.43 9.08 9.17
N GLY A 95 -5.74 10.09 9.99
CA GLY A 95 -4.70 10.95 10.59
C GLY A 95 -3.62 10.16 11.35
N SER A 96 -3.99 9.04 11.99
CA SER A 96 -3.03 8.13 12.63
C SER A 96 -2.15 7.37 11.62
N ALA A 97 -2.71 6.93 10.49
CA ALA A 97 -1.96 6.29 9.41
C ALA A 97 -1.02 7.29 8.73
N ALA A 98 -1.51 8.48 8.40
CA ALA A 98 -0.69 9.57 7.85
C ALA A 98 0.50 9.90 8.76
N LYS A 99 0.27 9.99 10.08
CA LYS A 99 1.35 10.13 11.07
C LYS A 99 2.34 8.97 11.02
N ASN A 100 1.87 7.73 10.94
CA ASN A 100 2.75 6.56 10.83
C ASN A 100 3.57 6.57 9.53
N HIS A 101 2.99 6.96 8.40
CA HIS A 101 3.73 7.08 7.14
C HIS A 101 4.87 8.09 7.26
N ARG A 102 4.62 9.25 7.87
CA ARG A 102 5.65 10.29 8.10
C ARG A 102 6.82 9.78 8.97
N LEU A 103 6.56 8.86 9.89
CA LEU A 103 7.57 8.31 10.81
C LEU A 103 8.35 7.15 10.19
N TYR A 104 7.70 6.29 9.42
CA TYR A 104 8.24 4.96 9.09
C TYR A 104 8.33 4.66 7.58
N SER A 105 7.88 5.58 6.71
CA SER A 105 7.95 5.43 5.26
C SER A 105 8.90 6.48 4.64
N PRO A 106 10.23 6.37 4.84
CA PRO A 106 11.19 7.40 4.42
C PRO A 106 11.28 7.60 2.90
N TRP A 107 10.71 6.68 2.10
CA TRP A 107 10.59 6.84 0.64
C TRP A 107 9.46 7.79 0.22
N LEU A 108 8.58 8.20 1.15
CA LEU A 108 7.57 9.22 0.92
C LEU A 108 8.04 10.55 1.51
N LYS A 109 7.72 11.64 0.83
CA LYS A 109 7.92 12.97 1.40
C LYS A 109 6.95 13.17 2.58
N PRO A 110 7.42 13.54 3.79
CA PRO A 110 6.55 13.67 4.96
C PRO A 110 5.37 14.63 4.75
N GLU A 111 5.59 15.73 4.03
CA GLU A 111 4.57 16.73 3.68
C GLU A 111 3.50 16.23 2.71
N GLN A 112 3.76 15.10 2.02
CA GLN A 112 2.83 14.49 1.06
C GLN A 112 2.02 13.35 1.67
N SER A 113 2.21 13.05 2.96
CA SER A 113 1.39 12.09 3.70
C SER A 113 0.42 12.84 4.61
N ASN A 114 -0.85 12.96 4.21
CA ASN A 114 -1.83 13.83 4.87
C ASN A 114 -2.96 13.05 5.54
N GLY A 115 -3.53 13.64 6.60
CA GLY A 115 -4.77 13.16 7.18
C GLY A 115 -5.94 13.61 6.31
N GLY A 116 -6.90 12.73 6.06
CA GLY A 116 -8.08 13.03 5.26
C GLY A 116 -9.25 12.12 5.58
N ASN A 117 -10.47 12.53 5.19
CA ASN A 117 -11.68 11.76 5.39
C ASN A 117 -12.71 12.07 4.29
N ASN A 118 -12.81 11.22 3.28
CA ASN A 118 -13.74 11.43 2.16
C ASN A 118 -15.18 10.98 2.44
N GLY A 119 -15.56 10.73 3.69
CA GLY A 119 -16.92 10.35 4.06
C GLY A 119 -17.19 8.84 4.14
N LEU A 120 -16.16 7.99 3.98
CA LEU A 120 -16.25 6.53 4.12
C LEU A 120 -17.37 5.88 3.30
N GLN A 121 -17.45 6.19 2.00
CA GLN A 121 -18.54 5.75 1.11
C GLN A 121 -19.95 6.13 1.61
N GLY A 122 -20.09 7.28 2.26
CA GLY A 122 -21.37 7.78 2.75
C GLY A 122 -21.73 7.35 4.16
N ALA A 123 -20.87 6.57 4.85
CA ALA A 123 -21.06 6.27 6.26
C ALA A 123 -20.92 7.52 7.16
N ILE A 124 -20.20 8.54 6.68
CA ILE A 124 -20.09 9.84 7.34
C ILE A 124 -20.87 10.86 6.53
N ALA A 125 -21.87 11.47 7.17
CA ALA A 125 -22.72 12.47 6.54
C ALA A 125 -21.90 13.68 6.07
N PRO A 126 -22.22 14.27 4.89
CA PRO A 126 -21.59 15.50 4.44
C PRO A 126 -21.74 16.65 5.44
N THR A 127 -22.80 16.66 6.25
CA THR A 127 -23.05 17.69 7.28
C THR A 127 -22.16 17.56 8.52
N SER A 128 -21.34 16.51 8.65
CA SER A 128 -20.46 16.30 9.80
C SER A 128 -19.26 17.25 9.88
N GLY A 129 -18.96 18.02 8.83
CA GLY A 129 -17.76 18.86 8.78
C GLY A 129 -16.49 18.12 8.35
N LEU A 130 -16.44 16.79 8.52
CA LEU A 130 -15.22 16.01 8.29
C LEU A 130 -14.82 15.96 6.80
N PRO A 131 -15.74 15.74 5.84
CA PRO A 131 -15.37 15.72 4.43
C PRO A 131 -14.99 17.09 3.86
N GLN A 132 -15.53 18.20 4.41
CA GLN A 132 -15.21 19.54 3.90
C GLN A 132 -13.73 19.92 4.09
N GLY A 133 -13.06 19.39 5.12
CA GLY A 133 -11.65 19.69 5.41
C GLY A 133 -10.63 18.84 4.64
N THR A 134 -11.05 18.17 3.58
CA THR A 134 -10.27 17.10 2.92
C THR A 134 -9.44 17.58 1.73
N ALA A 135 -9.52 18.87 1.38
CA ALA A 135 -8.78 19.51 0.28
C ALA A 135 -7.95 20.71 0.79
#